data_AF-A0A917TGZ7-F1
#
_entry.id   AF-A0A917TGZ7-F1
#
_cell.length_a   1.000
_cell.length_b   1.000
_cell.length_c   1.000
_cell.angle_alpha   90.00
_cell.angle_beta   90.00
_cell.angle_gamma   90.00
#
_symmetry.space_group_name_H-M   'P 1'
#
loop_
_entity.id
_entity.type
_entity.pdbx_description
1 polymer ?
#
loop_
_entity_poly.entity_id
_entity_poly.type
_entity_poly.pdbx_seq_one_letter_code
_entity_poly.pdbx_strand_id
1 'polypeptide(L)'
;MTVVEETAPTSHYERIGGAGAVKAAVELFYDRVLADPELAGYFAEVEMAGQRRHLAQMLTVVLGGPNGYTGRDLAAAHQPLNISVAHYVQVGQHLTATLTQLGVPGDIITDVQAVLAQVQDQVVAGGDRAGA
;
A
#
# COMPACT_ATOMS: atom_id res chain seq x y z
N MET A 1 19.23 -36.99 14.86
CA MET A 1 19.65 -35.64 14.48
C MET A 1 18.40 -34.93 13.99
N THR A 2 17.65 -34.33 14.91
CA THR A 2 16.52 -33.45 14.57
C THR A 2 17.10 -32.09 14.28
N VAL A 3 17.22 -31.77 13.00
CA VAL A 3 17.38 -30.37 12.59
C VAL A 3 16.00 -29.76 12.86
N VAL A 4 15.90 -28.99 13.94
CA VAL A 4 14.77 -28.09 14.11
C VAL A 4 14.92 -27.05 13.00
N GLU A 5 14.09 -27.17 11.96
CA GLU A 5 13.90 -26.05 11.05
C GLU A 5 13.29 -24.94 11.89
N GLU A 6 14.11 -23.94 12.23
CA GLU A 6 13.63 -22.67 12.75
C GLU A 6 12.80 -22.04 11.63
N THR A 7 11.49 -22.34 11.62
CA THR A 7 10.54 -21.67 10.76
C THR A 7 10.58 -20.20 11.17
N ALA A 8 11.24 -19.38 10.35
CA ALA A 8 11.12 -17.93 10.44
C ALA A 8 9.63 -17.58 10.60
N PRO A 9 9.28 -16.57 11.42
CA PRO A 9 7.89 -16.18 11.60
C PRO A 9 7.27 -15.93 10.22
N THR A 10 6.16 -16.63 9.93
CA THR A 10 5.46 -16.51 8.65
C THR A 10 5.17 -15.04 8.37
N SER A 11 5.68 -14.51 7.27
CA SER A 11 5.50 -13.10 6.91
C SER A 11 4.01 -12.78 6.77
N HIS A 12 3.60 -11.52 6.99
CA HIS A 12 2.21 -11.12 6.73
C HIS A 12 1.80 -11.41 5.29
N TYR A 13 2.73 -11.30 4.36
CA TYR A 13 2.56 -11.67 2.95
C TYR A 13 2.14 -13.13 2.79
N GLU A 14 2.85 -14.06 3.43
CA GLU A 14 2.48 -15.48 3.41
C GLU A 14 1.15 -15.73 4.15
N ARG A 15 0.92 -15.05 5.28
CA ARG A 15 -0.30 -15.18 6.08
C ARG A 15 -1.57 -14.77 5.33
N ILE A 16 -1.48 -13.80 4.41
CA ILE A 16 -2.63 -13.40 3.59
C ILE A 16 -2.82 -14.24 2.32
N GLY A 17 -1.89 -15.15 1.99
CA GLY A 17 -1.94 -15.96 0.77
C GLY A 17 -1.03 -15.49 -0.38
N GLY A 18 -0.05 -14.64 -0.08
CA GLY A 18 1.01 -14.24 -1.00
C GLY A 18 0.54 -13.42 -2.20
N ALA A 19 1.20 -13.61 -3.35
CA ALA A 19 1.02 -12.78 -4.54
C ALA A 19 -0.44 -12.74 -5.05
N GLY A 20 -1.17 -13.86 -4.93
CA GLY A 20 -2.57 -13.92 -5.34
C GLY A 20 -3.46 -12.98 -4.53
N ALA A 21 -3.28 -12.96 -3.21
CA ALA A 21 -4.02 -12.09 -2.31
C ALA A 21 -3.63 -10.61 -2.49
N VAL A 22 -2.34 -10.32 -2.66
CA VAL A 22 -1.86 -8.97 -2.98
C VAL A 22 -2.48 -8.46 -4.28
N LYS A 23 -2.51 -9.28 -5.34
CA LYS A 23 -3.12 -8.90 -6.61
C LYS A 23 -4.61 -8.58 -6.44
N ALA A 24 -5.36 -9.45 -5.76
CA ALA A 24 -6.78 -9.24 -5.50
C ALA A 24 -7.04 -7.96 -4.68
N ALA A 25 -6.21 -7.69 -3.68
CA ALA A 25 -6.27 -6.46 -2.88
C ALA A 25 -6.05 -5.23 -3.76
N VAL A 26 -5.03 -5.23 -4.62
CA VAL A 26 -4.75 -4.08 -5.48
C VAL A 26 -5.84 -3.84 -6.52
N GLU A 27 -6.40 -4.89 -7.12
CA GLU A 27 -7.52 -4.77 -8.06
C GLU A 27 -8.72 -4.10 -7.38
N LEU A 28 -9.19 -4.67 -6.27
CA LEU A 28 -10.34 -4.15 -5.53
C LEU A 28 -10.10 -2.75 -4.95
N PHE A 29 -8.89 -2.47 -4.48
CA PHE A 29 -8.51 -1.16 -3.98
C PHE A 29 -8.64 -0.08 -5.06
N TYR A 30 -8.08 -0.32 -6.26
CA TYR A 30 -8.16 0.67 -7.31
C TYR A 30 -9.57 0.81 -7.90
N ASP A 31 -10.38 -0.24 -7.89
CA ASP A 31 -11.79 -0.11 -8.28
C ASP A 31 -12.53 0.84 -7.34
N ARG A 32 -12.22 0.81 -6.03
CA ARG A 32 -12.78 1.75 -5.04
C ARG A 32 -12.25 3.17 -5.24
N VAL A 33 -10.94 3.34 -5.40
CA VAL A 33 -10.31 4.66 -5.58
C VAL A 33 -10.78 5.34 -6.87
N LEU A 34 -10.92 4.60 -7.96
CA LEU A 34 -11.38 5.15 -9.24
C LEU A 34 -12.89 5.44 -9.27
N ALA A 35 -13.67 4.79 -8.40
CA ALA A 35 -15.09 5.08 -8.21
C ALA A 35 -15.34 6.29 -7.29
N ASP A 36 -14.31 6.78 -6.61
CA ASP A 36 -14.41 7.89 -5.68
C ASP A 36 -14.21 9.23 -6.42
N PRO A 37 -15.21 10.11 -6.46
CA PRO A 37 -15.13 11.37 -7.21
C PRO A 37 -14.04 12.33 -6.69
N GLU A 38 -13.68 12.25 -5.41
CA GLU A 38 -12.65 13.11 -4.82
C GLU A 38 -11.23 12.61 -5.16
N LEU A 39 -11.07 11.34 -5.53
CA LEU A 39 -9.77 10.71 -5.80
C LEU A 39 -9.53 10.42 -7.28
N ALA A 40 -10.59 10.13 -8.05
CA ALA A 40 -10.48 9.69 -9.44
C ALA A 40 -9.70 10.69 -10.33
N GLY A 41 -9.81 11.99 -10.03
CA GLY A 41 -9.10 13.04 -10.76
C GLY A 41 -7.57 12.89 -10.77
N TYR A 42 -6.97 12.35 -9.70
CA TYR A 42 -5.52 12.11 -9.64
C TYR A 42 -5.03 11.04 -10.62
N PHE A 43 -5.93 10.19 -11.10
CA PHE A 43 -5.61 9.02 -11.92
C PHE A 43 -6.05 9.18 -13.39
N ALA A 44 -6.60 10.33 -13.78
CA ALA A 44 -7.17 10.55 -15.11
C ALA A 44 -6.16 10.32 -16.26
N GLU A 45 -4.89 10.63 -16.04
CA GLU A 45 -3.81 10.48 -17.02
C GLU A 45 -2.81 9.36 -16.66
N VAL A 46 -3.15 8.50 -15.70
CA VAL A 46 -2.27 7.45 -15.20
C VAL A 46 -2.48 6.13 -15.95
N GLU A 47 -1.39 5.48 -16.38
CA GLU A 47 -1.43 4.13 -16.92
C GLU A 47 -1.73 3.13 -15.79
N MET A 48 -3.00 2.78 -15.64
CA MET A 48 -3.49 2.09 -14.45
C MET A 48 -3.03 0.64 -14.32
N ALA A 49 -2.64 -0.06 -15.39
CA ALA A 49 -2.06 -1.40 -15.28
C ALA A 49 -0.67 -1.32 -14.64
N GLY A 50 0.15 -0.36 -15.06
CA GLY A 50 1.43 -0.03 -14.45
C GLY A 50 1.30 0.41 -13.02
N GLN A 51 0.32 1.26 -12.72
CA GLN A 51 0.07 1.71 -11.35
C GLN A 51 -0.33 0.54 -10.42
N ARG A 52 -1.21 -0.36 -10.87
CA ARG A 52 -1.55 -1.59 -10.12
C ARG A 52 -0.32 -2.47 -9.88
N ARG A 53 0.53 -2.68 -10.90
CA ARG A 53 1.78 -3.45 -10.74
C ARG A 53 2.70 -2.83 -9.68
N HIS A 54 2.89 -1.52 -9.69
CA HIS A 54 3.73 -0.83 -8.70
C HIS A 54 3.17 -0.97 -7.29
N LEU A 55 1.87 -0.77 -7.09
CA LEU A 55 1.27 -0.91 -5.76
C LEU A 55 1.35 -2.36 -5.26
N ALA A 56 1.20 -3.36 -6.13
CA ALA A 56 1.37 -4.76 -5.75
C ALA A 56 2.79 -5.06 -5.25
N GLN A 57 3.81 -4.53 -5.93
CA GLN A 57 5.20 -4.65 -5.49
C GLN A 57 5.42 -3.97 -4.13
N MET A 58 4.89 -2.76 -3.95
CA MET A 58 5.02 -2.03 -2.68
C MET A 58 4.31 -2.76 -1.54
N LEU A 59 3.07 -3.22 -1.74
CA LEU A 59 2.33 -3.97 -0.73
C LEU A 59 3.01 -5.30 -0.38
N THR A 60 3.64 -5.96 -1.37
CA THR A 60 4.46 -7.16 -1.11
C THR A 60 5.60 -6.85 -0.15
N VAL A 61 6.31 -5.73 -0.35
CA VAL A 61 7.40 -5.29 0.55
C VAL A 61 6.87 -4.95 1.94
N VAL A 62 5.78 -4.18 2.01
CA VAL A 62 5.15 -3.77 3.29
C VAL A 62 4.72 -4.97 4.12
N LEU A 63 4.25 -6.04 3.48
CA LEU A 63 3.82 -7.26 4.15
C LEU A 63 4.96 -8.24 4.45
N GLY A 64 6.22 -7.86 4.20
CA GLY A 64 7.39 -8.70 4.46
C GLY A 64 7.61 -9.82 3.43
N GLY A 65 7.02 -9.70 2.24
CA GLY A 65 7.26 -10.58 1.11
C GLY A 65 8.58 -10.27 0.38
N PRO A 66 8.86 -10.98 -0.73
CA PRO A 66 10.10 -10.80 -1.49
C PRO A 66 10.21 -9.38 -2.04
N ASN A 67 11.36 -8.74 -1.80
CA ASN A 67 11.59 -7.37 -2.25
C ASN A 67 11.97 -7.35 -3.74
N GLY A 68 11.01 -6.93 -4.57
CA GLY A 68 11.22 -6.64 -5.99
C GLY A 68 10.78 -5.22 -6.37
N TYR A 69 10.64 -4.31 -5.40
CA TYR A 69 10.19 -2.95 -5.67
C TYR A 69 11.33 -2.15 -6.33
N THR A 70 11.11 -1.71 -7.56
CA THR A 70 12.04 -0.87 -8.32
C THR A 70 11.42 0.49 -8.68
N GLY A 71 10.32 0.86 -8.01
CA GLY A 71 9.60 2.10 -8.29
C GLY A 71 10.37 3.32 -7.81
N ARG A 72 9.84 4.50 -8.16
CA ARG A 72 10.40 5.78 -7.69
C ARG A 72 10.32 5.86 -6.17
N ASP A 73 11.19 6.71 -5.61
CA ASP A 73 11.04 7.18 -4.25
C ASP A 73 9.61 7.71 -4.02
N LEU A 74 9.02 7.37 -2.88
CA LEU A 74 7.62 7.64 -2.58
C LEU A 74 7.35 9.15 -2.60
N ALA A 75 8.25 9.95 -2.03
CA ALA A 75 8.11 11.40 -2.04
C ALA A 75 8.28 11.98 -3.45
N ALA A 76 9.28 11.53 -4.20
CA ALA A 76 9.48 11.96 -5.58
C ALA A 76 8.26 11.69 -6.48
N ALA A 77 7.52 10.62 -6.22
CA ALA A 77 6.31 10.28 -6.97
C ALA A 77 5.09 11.14 -6.61
N HIS A 78 4.94 11.53 -5.34
CA HIS A 78 3.68 12.11 -4.83
C HIS A 78 3.74 13.62 -4.56
N GLN A 79 4.91 14.19 -4.25
CA GLN A 79 5.06 15.62 -3.96
C GLN A 79 4.54 16.55 -5.08
N PRO A 80 4.72 16.25 -6.39
CA PRO A 80 4.17 17.10 -7.45
C PRO A 80 2.64 17.10 -7.54
N LEU A 81 1.96 16.15 -6.88
CA LEU A 81 0.52 15.93 -7.00
C LEU A 81 -0.31 16.79 -6.06
N ASN A 82 0.32 17.51 -5.12
CA ASN A 82 -0.37 18.35 -4.12
C ASN A 82 -1.50 17.60 -3.38
N ILE A 83 -1.23 16.36 -2.95
CA ILE A 83 -2.20 15.53 -2.24
C ILE A 83 -2.49 16.14 -0.85
N SER A 84 -3.77 16.37 -0.55
CA SER A 84 -4.19 16.84 0.76
C SER A 84 -4.17 15.71 1.80
N VAL A 85 -4.05 16.06 3.08
CA VAL A 85 -4.18 15.09 4.18
C VAL A 85 -5.55 14.38 4.12
N ALA A 86 -6.61 15.10 3.76
CA ALA A 86 -7.95 14.51 3.64
C ALA A 86 -8.01 13.41 2.57
N HIS A 87 -7.46 13.66 1.38
CA HIS A 87 -7.41 12.67 0.31
C HIS A 87 -6.50 11.49 0.66
N TYR A 88 -5.39 11.73 1.37
CA TYR A 88 -4.52 10.66 1.87
C TYR A 88 -5.25 9.74 2.85
N VAL A 89 -5.96 10.31 3.83
CA VAL A 89 -6.77 9.54 4.79
C VAL A 89 -7.85 8.73 4.06
N GLN A 90 -8.50 9.31 3.06
CA GLN A 90 -9.52 8.63 2.26
C GLN A 90 -8.95 7.43 1.49
N VAL A 91 -7.75 7.56 0.91
CA VAL A 91 -7.03 6.45 0.31
C VAL A 91 -6.75 5.34 1.34
N GLY A 92 -6.30 5.70 2.54
CA GLY A 92 -6.07 4.75 3.63
C GLY A 92 -7.34 4.00 4.07
N GLN A 93 -8.48 4.69 4.08
CA GLN A 93 -9.79 4.09 4.36
C GLN A 93 -10.20 3.08 3.27
N HIS A 94 -10.01 3.41 1.99
CA HIS A 94 -10.26 2.47 0.89
C HIS A 94 -9.38 1.22 0.97
N LEU A 95 -8.10 1.38 1.33
CA LEU A 95 -7.21 0.24 1.52
C LEU A 95 -7.66 -0.64 2.69
N THR A 96 -7.98 -0.04 3.84
CA THR A 96 -8.46 -0.77 5.02
C THR A 96 -9.76 -1.52 4.71
N ALA A 97 -10.72 -0.88 4.05
CA ALA A 97 -11.98 -1.49 3.64
C ALA A 97 -11.75 -2.67 2.66
N THR A 98 -10.79 -2.52 1.74
CA THR A 98 -10.40 -3.57 0.80
C THR A 98 -9.84 -4.80 1.53
N LEU A 99 -8.86 -4.60 2.41
CA LEU A 99 -8.24 -5.68 3.18
C LEU A 99 -9.25 -6.38 4.08
N THR A 100 -10.15 -5.60 4.70
CA THR A 100 -11.25 -6.14 5.52
C THR A 100 -12.19 -7.01 4.69
N GLN A 101 -12.59 -6.56 3.49
CA GLN A 101 -13.45 -7.32 2.59
C GLN A 101 -12.81 -8.63 2.13
N LEU A 102 -11.48 -8.66 1.97
CA LEU A 102 -10.73 -9.86 1.61
C LEU A 102 -10.45 -10.79 2.79
N GLY A 103 -10.94 -10.46 4.00
CA GLY A 103 -10.76 -11.30 5.19
C GLY A 103 -9.35 -11.27 5.75
N VAL A 104 -8.57 -10.21 5.48
CA VAL A 104 -7.24 -10.05 6.06
C VAL A 104 -7.35 -9.91 7.58
N PRO A 105 -6.54 -10.66 8.37
CA PRO A 105 -6.53 -10.56 9.83
C PRO A 105 -6.35 -9.12 10.34
N GLY A 106 -7.06 -8.77 11.41
CA GLY A 106 -7.09 -7.41 11.95
C GLY A 106 -5.72 -6.91 12.46
N ASP A 107 -4.85 -7.80 12.91
CA ASP A 107 -3.47 -7.45 13.29
C ASP A 107 -2.65 -7.01 12.07
N ILE A 108 -2.81 -7.67 10.93
CA ILE A 108 -2.16 -7.28 9.68
C ILE A 108 -2.70 -5.94 9.17
N ILE A 109 -4.01 -5.71 9.27
CA ILE A 109 -4.61 -4.42 8.90
C ILE A 109 -4.05 -3.30 9.79
N THR A 110 -3.91 -3.54 11.09
CA THR A 110 -3.32 -2.58 12.04
C THR A 110 -1.89 -2.23 11.64
N ASP A 111 -1.07 -3.22 11.28
CA ASP A 111 0.31 -3.00 10.84
C ASP A 111 0.37 -2.21 9.52
N VAL A 112 -0.51 -2.50 8.56
CA VAL A 112 -0.62 -1.73 7.32
C VAL A 112 -0.99 -0.27 7.61
N GLN A 113 -1.93 -0.03 8.52
CA GLN A 113 -2.31 1.33 8.94
C GLN A 113 -1.15 2.07 9.61
N ALA A 114 -0.35 1.38 10.43
CA ALA A 114 0.84 1.96 11.04
C ALA A 114 1.88 2.36 9.98
N VAL A 115 2.09 1.54 8.95
CA VAL A 115 2.99 1.88 7.83
C VAL A 115 2.47 3.08 7.05
N LEU A 116 1.17 3.14 6.75
CA LEU A 116 0.56 4.32 6.12
C LEU A 116 0.83 5.59 6.94
N ALA A 117 0.59 5.55 8.25
CA ALA A 117 0.84 6.69 9.12
C ALA A 117 2.32 7.15 9.08
N GLN A 118 3.28 6.21 9.02
CA GLN A 118 4.71 6.53 8.96
C GLN A 118 5.14 7.19 7.65
N VAL A 119 4.49 6.88 6.53
CA VAL A 119 4.87 7.40 5.21
C VAL A 119 4.03 8.58 4.75
N GLN A 120 3.04 9.01 5.54
CA GLN A 120 2.13 10.09 5.18
C GLN A 120 2.86 11.36 4.73
N ASP A 121 3.88 11.80 5.48
CA ASP A 121 4.62 13.04 5.20
C ASP A 121 5.39 13.00 3.87
N GLN A 122 5.69 11.82 3.36
CA GLN A 122 6.30 11.66 2.04
C GLN A 122 5.26 11.88 0.93
N VAL A 123 3.98 11.61 1.20
CA VAL A 123 2.90 11.63 0.21
C VAL A 123 2.12 12.94 0.18
N VAL A 124 1.81 13.52 1.35
CA VAL A 124 1.01 14.74 1.43
C VAL A 124 1.84 15.99 1.10
N ALA A 125 1.20 16.97 0.47
CA ALA A 125 1.80 18.27 0.22
C ALA A 125 2.01 18.99 1.57
N GLY A 126 3.25 19.36 1.87
CA GLY A 126 3.60 20.07 3.11
C GLY A 126 4.12 19.19 4.25
N GLY A 127 4.49 17.93 3.99
CA GLY A 127 5.39 17.20 4.88
C GLY A 127 6.69 17.98 5.02
N ASP A 128 6.93 18.52 6.21
CA ASP A 128 8.05 19.41 6.49
C ASP A 128 9.36 18.73 6.04
N ARG A 129 10.11 19.35 5.12
CA ARG A 129 11.54 19.04 4.95
C ARG A 129 12.29 19.67 6.13
N ALA A 130 11.99 19.24 7.35
CA ALA A 130 12.81 19.53 8.52
C ALA A 130 13.98 18.54 8.53
N GLY A 131 14.95 18.80 7.66
CA GLY A 131 16.14 17.97 7.48
C GLY A 131 17.22 18.72 6.71
N ALA A 132 17.56 19.92 7.19
CA ALA A 132 18.80 20.62 6.91
C ALA A 132 19.48 20.94 8.24
#